data_AF-A0A2G4SSD7-F1
#
_entry.id   AF-A0A2G4SSD7-F1
#
_cell.length_a   1.000
_cell.length_b   1.000
_cell.length_c   1.000
_cell.angle_alpha   90.00
_cell.angle_beta   90.00
_cell.angle_gamma   90.00
#
_symmetry.space_group_name_H-M   'P 1'
#
loop_
_entity.id
_entity.type
_entity.pdbx_description
1 polymer ?
#
loop_
_entity_poly.entity_id
_entity_poly.type
_entity_poly.pdbx_seq_one_letter_code
_entity_poly.pdbx_strand_id
1 'polypeptide(L)'
;MNVQQAFNYFYLLEKQFWSKLDKDMIKYVTFDGELSPEDMLLYGEFGFTLLELKPCTLVEFRDIQVTRLYCEQVIVPALHSLEKKTLDYFIISNQVKTPESDLQGALLIYHKDHQGIIATFDHDTTVPEERMAEILDYPGHLPSSEQEVPTMKTVIYLHDRKTTQVALTTFAIQTHQTDAMISHFQRYKHACKERLDIDLSLIVQ
;
A
#
# COMPACT_ATOMS: atom_id res chain seq x y z
N MET A 1 21.70 0.08 -1.36
CA MET A 1 21.03 0.95 -2.35
C MET A 1 20.52 2.17 -1.63
N ASN A 2 20.65 3.35 -2.25
CA ASN A 2 19.99 4.55 -1.75
C ASN A 2 18.46 4.42 -1.92
N VAL A 3 17.70 5.36 -1.37
CA VAL A 3 16.22 5.34 -1.35
C VAL A 3 15.64 5.20 -2.77
N GLN A 4 16.06 6.02 -3.72
CA GLN A 4 15.55 5.97 -5.11
C GLN A 4 15.89 4.65 -5.81
N GLN A 5 17.12 4.14 -5.63
CA GLN A 5 17.53 2.85 -6.18
C GLN A 5 16.72 1.69 -5.59
N ALA A 6 16.46 1.70 -4.28
CA ALA A 6 15.67 0.67 -3.62
C ALA A 6 14.20 0.69 -4.08
N PHE A 7 13.61 1.88 -4.24
CA PHE A 7 12.28 2.04 -4.81
C PHE A 7 12.18 1.47 -6.25
N ASN A 8 13.12 1.83 -7.12
CA ASN A 8 13.16 1.31 -8.49
C ASN A 8 13.41 -0.19 -8.51
N TYR A 9 14.26 -0.70 -7.61
CA TYR A 9 14.52 -2.13 -7.48
C TYR A 9 13.28 -2.90 -7.02
N PHE A 10 12.51 -2.37 -6.06
CA PHE A 10 11.22 -2.93 -5.63
C PHE A 10 10.25 -3.04 -6.81
N TYR A 11 10.07 -1.96 -7.57
CA TYR A 11 9.21 -1.95 -8.76
C TYR A 11 9.64 -3.02 -9.77
N LEU A 12 10.95 -3.21 -9.99
CA LEU A 12 11.46 -4.26 -10.88
C LEU A 12 11.15 -5.67 -10.35
N LEU A 13 11.35 -5.91 -9.06
CA LEU A 13 11.03 -7.19 -8.43
C LEU A 13 9.53 -7.51 -8.53
N GLU A 14 8.69 -6.52 -8.30
CA GLU A 14 7.23 -6.65 -8.40
C GLU A 14 6.79 -6.97 -9.83
N LYS A 15 7.31 -6.27 -10.85
CA LYS A 15 7.02 -6.61 -12.26
C LYS A 15 7.50 -8.03 -12.60
N GLN A 16 8.65 -8.46 -12.08
CA GLN A 16 9.14 -9.82 -12.27
C GLN A 16 8.25 -10.86 -11.60
N PHE A 17 7.80 -10.60 -10.38
CA PHE A 17 6.88 -11.45 -9.64
C PHE A 17 5.62 -11.72 -10.47
N TRP A 18 4.93 -10.66 -10.91
CA TRP A 18 3.73 -10.78 -11.73
C TRP A 18 3.98 -11.51 -13.05
N SER A 19 5.14 -11.31 -13.69
CA SER A 19 5.46 -11.99 -14.95
C SER A 19 5.74 -13.50 -14.82
N LYS A 20 6.03 -13.97 -13.60
CA LYS A 20 6.39 -15.37 -13.31
C LYS A 20 5.22 -16.20 -12.78
N LEU A 21 4.15 -15.55 -12.31
CA LEU A 21 2.95 -16.26 -11.90
C LEU A 21 2.28 -16.92 -13.10
N ASP A 22 1.73 -18.11 -12.89
CA ASP A 22 0.94 -18.78 -13.92
C ASP A 22 -0.37 -18.02 -14.18
N LYS A 23 -0.92 -18.19 -15.39
CA LYS A 23 -2.09 -17.41 -15.83
C LYS A 23 -3.35 -17.69 -15.00
N ASP A 24 -3.50 -18.92 -14.52
CA ASP A 24 -4.67 -19.31 -13.73
C ASP A 24 -4.59 -18.67 -12.34
N MET A 25 -3.39 -18.64 -11.74
CA MET A 25 -3.12 -17.93 -10.50
C MET A 25 -3.31 -16.43 -10.66
N ILE A 26 -2.78 -15.82 -11.74
CA ILE A 26 -3.01 -14.38 -12.02
C ILE A 26 -4.51 -14.10 -12.05
N LYS A 27 -5.27 -14.87 -12.85
CA LYS A 27 -6.71 -14.71 -12.93
C LYS A 27 -7.38 -14.86 -11.57
N TYR A 28 -6.98 -15.86 -10.79
CA TYR A 28 -7.54 -16.08 -9.46
C TYR A 28 -7.29 -14.90 -8.51
N VAL A 29 -6.05 -14.42 -8.41
CA VAL A 29 -5.68 -13.34 -7.48
C VAL A 29 -6.17 -11.97 -7.93
N THR A 30 -6.44 -11.78 -9.23
CA THR A 30 -7.02 -10.55 -9.77
C THR A 30 -8.54 -10.63 -9.93
N PHE A 31 -9.21 -11.39 -9.06
CA PHE A 31 -10.67 -11.51 -8.99
C PHE A 31 -11.28 -11.88 -10.35
N ASP A 32 -10.80 -12.97 -10.92
CA ASP A 32 -11.24 -13.50 -12.21
C ASP A 32 -11.02 -12.55 -13.39
N GLY A 33 -10.10 -11.58 -13.25
CA GLY A 33 -9.73 -10.59 -14.25
C GLY A 33 -10.46 -9.26 -14.11
N GLU A 34 -11.19 -9.04 -13.01
CA GLU A 34 -11.76 -7.73 -12.68
C GLU A 34 -10.66 -6.67 -12.49
N LEU A 35 -9.50 -7.08 -11.98
CA LEU A 35 -8.29 -6.26 -11.90
C LEU A 35 -7.20 -6.78 -12.85
N SER A 36 -6.32 -5.89 -13.28
CA SER A 36 -5.07 -6.26 -13.95
C SER A 36 -3.91 -6.35 -12.94
N PRO A 37 -2.83 -7.09 -13.24
CA PRO A 37 -1.62 -7.07 -12.41
C PRO A 37 -1.05 -5.66 -12.20
N GLU A 38 -1.22 -4.77 -13.17
CA GLU A 38 -0.83 -3.35 -13.08
C GLU A 38 -1.62 -2.58 -12.01
N ASP A 39 -2.88 -2.97 -11.75
CA ASP A 39 -3.72 -2.37 -10.70
C ASP A 39 -3.34 -2.89 -9.30
N MET A 40 -2.62 -4.03 -9.23
CA MET A 40 -2.21 -4.71 -7.99
C MET A 40 -0.78 -4.37 -7.57
N LEU A 41 -0.17 -3.35 -8.17
CA LEU A 41 1.20 -2.93 -7.86
C LEU A 41 1.25 -2.13 -6.55
N LEU A 42 2.13 -2.53 -5.63
CA LEU A 42 2.31 -1.94 -4.29
C LEU A 42 3.57 -1.10 -4.17
N TYR A 43 4.35 -0.93 -5.25
CA TYR A 43 5.57 -0.12 -5.21
C TYR A 43 5.33 1.34 -4.77
N GLY A 44 4.14 1.89 -5.04
CA GLY A 44 3.73 3.22 -4.55
C GLY A 44 3.66 3.26 -3.03
N GLU A 45 2.88 2.36 -2.45
CA GLU A 45 2.76 2.16 -1.00
C GLU A 45 4.12 1.91 -0.33
N PHE A 46 4.93 1.01 -0.91
CA PHE A 46 6.30 0.78 -0.43
C PHE A 46 7.15 2.05 -0.46
N GLY A 47 7.04 2.83 -1.54
CA GLY A 47 7.71 4.12 -1.69
C GLY A 47 7.32 5.11 -0.60
N PHE A 48 6.03 5.21 -0.28
CA PHE A 48 5.56 6.10 0.78
C PHE A 48 6.10 5.69 2.16
N THR A 49 6.12 4.39 2.46
CA THR A 49 6.72 3.87 3.70
C THR A 49 8.25 4.09 3.72
N LEU A 50 8.93 3.89 2.59
CA LEU A 50 10.38 4.12 2.44
C LEU A 50 10.77 5.60 2.63
N LEU A 51 9.87 6.51 2.29
CA LEU A 51 10.03 7.95 2.48
C LEU A 51 9.62 8.44 3.87
N GLU A 52 9.18 7.55 4.76
CA GLU A 52 8.61 7.89 6.08
C GLU A 52 7.37 8.79 5.98
N LEU A 53 6.63 8.68 4.87
CA LEU A 53 5.38 9.43 4.69
C LEU A 53 4.21 8.77 5.42
N LYS A 54 4.21 7.43 5.47
CA LYS A 54 3.27 6.61 6.24
C LYS A 54 4.00 5.59 7.13
N PRO A 55 3.37 5.14 8.24
CA PRO A 55 4.01 4.22 9.17
C PRO A 55 4.31 2.84 8.58
N CYS A 56 3.39 2.31 7.76
CA CYS A 56 3.50 1.00 7.15
C CYS A 56 2.64 0.81 5.91
N THR A 57 2.95 -0.21 5.14
CA THR A 57 2.15 -0.76 4.05
C THR A 57 1.63 -2.14 4.42
N LEU A 58 0.34 -2.39 4.19
CA LEU A 58 -0.27 -3.71 4.26
C LEU A 58 -0.22 -4.38 2.88
N VAL A 59 0.20 -5.63 2.83
CA VAL A 59 0.21 -6.48 1.63
C VAL A 59 -0.71 -7.67 1.88
N GLU A 60 -1.77 -7.74 1.09
CA GLU A 60 -2.76 -8.81 1.14
C GLU A 60 -3.11 -9.22 -0.29
N PHE A 61 -2.94 -10.49 -0.62
CA PHE A 61 -3.52 -11.08 -1.82
C PHE A 61 -4.60 -12.07 -1.43
N ARG A 62 -5.53 -12.32 -2.36
CA ARG A 62 -6.59 -13.33 -2.23
C ARG A 62 -6.07 -14.70 -1.76
N ASP A 63 -4.85 -15.05 -2.13
CA ASP A 63 -4.19 -16.30 -1.74
C ASP A 63 -2.99 -16.04 -0.80
N ILE A 64 -3.00 -16.70 0.36
CA ILE A 64 -1.93 -16.59 1.37
C ILE A 64 -0.59 -17.12 0.83
N GLN A 65 -0.58 -18.15 -0.03
CA GLN A 65 0.64 -18.65 -0.66
C GLN A 65 1.23 -17.62 -1.63
N VAL A 66 0.38 -16.87 -2.34
CA VAL A 66 0.84 -15.77 -3.20
C VAL A 66 1.43 -14.64 -2.37
N THR A 67 0.80 -14.29 -1.24
CA THR A 67 1.36 -13.34 -0.27
C THR A 67 2.73 -13.79 0.25
N ARG A 68 2.88 -15.07 0.60
CA ARG A 68 4.16 -15.64 1.01
C ARG A 68 5.21 -15.58 -0.10
N LEU A 69 4.87 -15.96 -1.32
CA LEU A 69 5.77 -15.88 -2.48
C LEU A 69 6.19 -14.45 -2.76
N TYR A 70 5.27 -13.48 -2.64
CA TYR A 70 5.57 -12.06 -2.78
C TYR A 70 6.54 -11.59 -1.69
N CYS A 71 6.37 -12.03 -0.45
CA CYS A 71 7.32 -11.77 0.63
C CYS A 71 8.73 -12.25 0.26
N GLU A 72 8.85 -13.50 -0.18
CA GLU A 72 10.13 -14.15 -0.47
C GLU A 72 10.82 -13.57 -1.70
N GLN A 73 10.07 -13.19 -2.74
CA GLN A 73 10.62 -12.75 -4.02
C GLN A 73 10.73 -11.23 -4.20
N VAL A 74 9.92 -10.45 -3.47
CA VAL A 74 9.86 -8.99 -3.61
C VAL A 74 10.32 -8.31 -2.32
N ILE A 75 9.64 -8.58 -1.21
CA ILE A 75 9.86 -7.84 0.05
C ILE A 75 11.25 -8.12 0.63
N VAL A 76 11.58 -9.37 0.91
CA VAL A 76 12.85 -9.75 1.54
C VAL A 76 14.05 -9.27 0.72
N PRO A 77 14.12 -9.48 -0.61
CA PRO A 77 15.22 -8.95 -1.42
C PRO A 77 15.28 -7.41 -1.43
N ALA A 78 14.14 -6.71 -1.49
CA ALA A 78 14.11 -5.25 -1.44
C ALA A 78 14.66 -4.72 -0.12
N LEU A 79 14.21 -5.25 1.03
CA LEU A 79 14.70 -4.87 2.36
C LEU A 79 16.19 -5.19 2.56
N HIS A 80 16.65 -6.33 2.04
CA HIS A 80 18.07 -6.68 2.05
C HIS A 80 18.93 -5.75 1.18
N SER A 81 18.38 -5.15 0.14
CA SER A 81 19.12 -4.22 -0.73
C SER A 81 19.28 -2.81 -0.15
N LEU A 82 18.44 -2.42 0.82
CA LEU A 82 18.55 -1.11 1.49
C LEU A 82 19.89 -0.96 2.19
N GLU A 83 20.57 0.16 1.97
CA GLU A 83 21.83 0.48 2.64
C GLU A 83 21.62 0.67 4.14
N LYS A 84 20.62 1.48 4.52
CA LYS A 84 20.16 1.61 5.90
C LYS A 84 18.98 0.67 6.12
N LYS A 85 19.05 -0.18 7.14
CA LYS A 85 18.00 -1.15 7.47
C LYS A 85 16.84 -0.49 8.22
N THR A 86 16.26 0.55 7.61
CA THR A 86 15.19 1.39 8.18
C THR A 86 13.81 0.76 8.11
N LEU A 87 13.58 -0.13 7.15
CA LEU A 87 12.34 -0.88 7.02
C LEU A 87 12.53 -2.31 7.53
N ASP A 88 11.43 -2.90 8.00
CA ASP A 88 11.30 -4.31 8.34
C ASP A 88 9.91 -4.82 7.92
N TYR A 89 9.64 -6.11 8.13
CA TYR A 89 8.34 -6.69 7.87
C TYR A 89 7.84 -7.59 9.01
N PHE A 90 6.53 -7.73 9.10
CA PHE A 90 5.83 -8.60 10.05
C PHE A 90 4.76 -9.40 9.30
N ILE A 91 4.68 -10.70 9.57
CA ILE A 91 3.63 -11.56 9.03
C ILE A 91 2.55 -11.68 10.09
N ILE A 92 1.33 -11.30 9.76
CA ILE A 92 0.20 -11.39 10.68
C ILE A 92 -0.20 -12.87 10.79
N SER A 93 0.20 -13.53 11.87
CA SER A 93 -0.13 -14.94 12.12
C SER A 93 -1.42 -15.16 12.91
N ASN A 94 -1.83 -14.15 13.67
CA ASN A 94 -3.01 -14.19 14.52
C ASN A 94 -4.28 -13.88 13.72
N GLN A 95 -5.44 -14.18 14.30
CA GLN A 95 -6.72 -13.80 13.71
C GLN A 95 -6.99 -12.33 13.99
N VAL A 96 -6.65 -11.48 13.02
CA VAL A 96 -6.90 -10.04 13.07
C VAL A 96 -7.96 -9.69 12.04
N LYS A 97 -9.12 -9.25 12.50
CA LYS A 97 -10.24 -8.89 11.62
C LYS A 97 -10.35 -7.38 11.47
N THR A 98 -10.61 -6.92 10.27
CA THR A 98 -11.12 -5.57 10.00
C THR A 98 -12.55 -5.68 9.48
N PRO A 99 -13.29 -4.57 9.31
CA PRO A 99 -14.57 -4.60 8.63
C PRO A 99 -14.51 -5.17 7.20
N GLU A 100 -13.34 -5.06 6.54
CA GLU A 100 -13.13 -5.42 5.15
C GLU A 100 -12.56 -6.83 4.94
N SER A 101 -11.65 -7.31 5.81
CA SER A 101 -10.98 -8.61 5.62
C SER A 101 -10.50 -9.27 6.92
N ASP A 102 -10.14 -10.56 6.82
CA ASP A 102 -9.35 -11.26 7.84
C ASP A 102 -7.89 -11.22 7.41
N LEU A 103 -7.04 -10.57 8.21
CA LEU A 103 -5.66 -10.25 7.86
C LEU A 103 -4.70 -11.41 8.16
N GLN A 104 -5.17 -12.58 8.57
CA GLN A 104 -4.30 -13.73 8.79
C GLN A 104 -3.55 -14.11 7.51
N GLY A 105 -2.22 -14.06 7.57
CA GLY A 105 -1.31 -14.33 6.46
C GLY A 105 -0.90 -13.09 5.65
N ALA A 106 -1.48 -11.92 5.94
CA ALA A 106 -1.05 -10.65 5.35
C ALA A 106 0.31 -10.20 5.90
N LEU A 107 0.97 -9.29 5.18
CA LEU A 107 2.27 -8.73 5.55
C LEU A 107 2.14 -7.25 5.86
N LEU A 108 2.80 -6.82 6.93
CA LEU A 108 3.04 -5.41 7.22
C LEU A 108 4.50 -5.10 6.93
N ILE A 109 4.76 -4.14 6.06
CA ILE A 109 6.09 -3.56 5.86
C ILE A 109 6.07 -2.23 6.60
N TYR A 110 6.97 -2.04 7.55
CA TYR A 110 6.92 -0.88 8.44
C TYR A 110 8.28 -0.21 8.58
N HIS A 111 8.26 1.09 8.85
CA HIS A 111 9.45 1.80 9.27
C HIS A 111 9.76 1.44 10.73
N LYS A 112 11.03 1.14 11.06
CA LYS A 112 11.40 0.65 12.41
C LYS A 112 11.07 1.64 13.54
N ASP A 113 11.03 2.93 13.25
CA ASP A 113 10.58 3.95 14.21
C ASP A 113 9.09 3.81 14.58
N HIS A 114 8.33 3.09 13.76
CA HIS A 114 6.92 2.75 13.97
C HIS A 114 6.70 1.29 14.37
N GLN A 115 7.72 0.55 14.82
CA GLN A 115 7.58 -0.87 15.23
C GLN A 115 6.47 -1.14 16.24
N GLY A 116 6.08 -0.13 17.04
CA GLY A 116 4.98 -0.25 18.01
C GLY A 116 3.63 -0.58 17.40
N ILE A 117 3.42 -0.33 16.08
CA ILE A 117 2.18 -0.70 15.40
C ILE A 117 1.95 -2.22 15.37
N ILE A 118 3.01 -3.02 15.43
CA ILE A 118 2.95 -4.50 15.41
C ILE A 118 2.10 -5.02 16.57
N ALA A 119 2.10 -4.33 17.71
CA ALA A 119 1.26 -4.68 18.86
C ALA A 119 -0.24 -4.66 18.56
N THR A 120 -0.67 -4.06 17.43
CA THR A 120 -2.06 -4.11 16.96
C THR A 120 -2.38 -5.45 16.29
N PHE A 121 -1.37 -6.17 15.79
CA PHE A 121 -1.52 -7.35 14.93
C PHE A 121 -0.89 -8.62 15.51
N ASP A 122 -0.22 -8.52 16.66
CA ASP A 122 0.50 -9.60 17.33
C ASP A 122 -0.36 -10.46 18.26
N HIS A 123 -1.67 -10.24 18.27
CA HIS A 123 -2.65 -11.02 19.02
C HIS A 123 -3.99 -11.08 18.26
N ASP A 124 -4.86 -12.02 18.64
CA ASP A 124 -6.20 -12.11 18.08
C ASP A 124 -7.03 -10.87 18.45
N THR A 125 -7.56 -10.16 17.46
CA THR A 125 -8.29 -8.91 17.70
C THR A 125 -9.20 -8.52 16.54
N THR A 126 -9.99 -7.47 16.76
CA THR A 126 -10.74 -6.78 15.70
C THR A 126 -10.31 -5.32 15.68
N VAL A 127 -9.75 -4.89 14.56
CA VAL A 127 -9.26 -3.52 14.37
C VAL A 127 -10.35 -2.74 13.63
N PRO A 128 -10.88 -1.63 14.21
CA PRO A 128 -11.88 -0.83 13.54
C PRO A 128 -11.29 -0.08 12.33
N GLU A 129 -12.15 0.31 11.38
CA GLU A 129 -11.76 1.01 10.15
C GLU A 129 -10.98 2.29 10.47
N GLU A 130 -11.42 3.08 11.44
CA GLU A 130 -10.75 4.35 11.77
C GLU A 130 -9.30 4.10 12.21
N ARG A 131 -9.07 3.01 12.96
CA ARG A 131 -7.74 2.62 13.41
C ARG A 131 -6.88 2.11 12.27
N MET A 132 -7.46 1.38 11.31
CA MET A 132 -6.76 0.96 10.10
C MET A 132 -6.38 2.17 9.24
N ALA A 133 -7.27 3.13 9.06
CA ALA A 133 -7.01 4.37 8.34
C ALA A 133 -5.86 5.18 8.97
N GLU A 134 -5.83 5.29 10.31
CA GLU A 134 -4.71 5.90 11.03
C GLU A 134 -3.38 5.18 10.80
N ILE A 135 -3.37 3.84 10.92
CA ILE A 135 -2.16 3.02 10.75
C ILE A 135 -1.61 3.13 9.32
N LEU A 136 -2.50 3.22 8.33
CA LEU A 136 -2.17 3.30 6.91
C LEU A 136 -2.03 4.74 6.39
N ASP A 137 -2.14 5.76 7.24
CA ASP A 137 -2.08 7.19 6.89
C ASP A 137 -3.10 7.58 5.80
N TYR A 138 -4.34 7.10 5.89
CA TYR A 138 -5.42 7.54 4.99
C TYR A 138 -6.17 8.72 5.61
N PRO A 139 -6.22 9.90 4.95
CA PRO A 139 -6.82 11.12 5.52
C PRO A 139 -8.36 11.14 5.44
N GLY A 140 -8.98 10.01 5.09
CA GLY A 140 -10.42 9.86 4.93
C GLY A 140 -10.91 8.55 5.53
N HIS A 141 -12.22 8.35 5.44
CA HIS A 141 -12.87 7.14 5.94
C HIS A 141 -13.97 6.66 4.98
N LEU A 142 -14.29 5.38 5.07
CA LEU A 142 -15.45 4.81 4.38
C LEU A 142 -16.76 5.35 4.98
N PRO A 143 -17.85 5.43 4.19
CA PRO A 143 -19.15 5.85 4.70
C PRO A 143 -19.61 5.01 5.90
N SER A 144 -19.94 5.68 7.01
CA SER A 144 -20.47 5.04 8.22
C SER A 144 -22.00 4.88 8.18
N SER A 145 -22.65 5.52 7.19
CA SER A 145 -24.10 5.50 7.00
C SER A 145 -24.47 5.68 5.53
N GLU A 146 -25.69 5.28 5.15
CA GLU A 146 -26.20 5.45 3.77
C GLU A 146 -26.22 6.91 3.32
N GLN A 147 -26.37 7.86 4.27
CA GLN A 147 -26.38 9.29 4.00
C GLN A 147 -25.00 9.84 3.60
N GLU A 148 -23.92 9.16 3.97
CA GLU A 148 -22.54 9.54 3.62
C GLU A 148 -22.10 8.97 2.25
N VAL A 149 -22.78 7.94 1.74
CA VAL A 149 -22.44 7.34 0.44
C VAL A 149 -22.41 8.38 -0.69
N PRO A 150 -23.38 9.31 -0.82
CA PRO A 150 -23.35 10.32 -1.88
C PRO A 150 -22.25 11.38 -1.71
N THR A 151 -21.65 11.51 -0.52
CA THR A 151 -20.58 12.48 -0.26
C THR A 151 -19.19 11.89 -0.36
N MET A 152 -19.11 10.56 -0.55
CA MET A 152 -17.86 9.82 -0.76
C MET A 152 -17.24 10.21 -2.11
N LYS A 153 -15.92 10.37 -2.09
CA LYS A 153 -15.09 10.58 -3.28
C LYS A 153 -13.94 9.59 -3.26
N THR A 154 -13.60 9.06 -4.43
CA THR A 154 -12.43 8.22 -4.62
C THR A 154 -11.24 9.09 -4.98
N VAL A 155 -10.14 8.94 -4.25
CA VAL A 155 -8.90 9.67 -4.46
C VAL A 155 -7.85 8.70 -5.01
N ILE A 156 -7.15 9.12 -6.05
CA ILE A 156 -6.11 8.30 -6.70
C ILE A 156 -4.86 9.14 -6.82
N TYR A 157 -3.74 8.63 -6.29
CA TYR A 157 -2.43 9.20 -6.57
C TYR A 157 -1.78 8.44 -7.71
N LEU A 158 -1.32 9.17 -8.71
CA LEU A 158 -0.77 8.60 -9.94
C LEU A 158 0.69 8.96 -10.09
N HIS A 159 1.48 8.00 -10.56
CA HIS A 159 2.81 8.23 -11.10
C HIS A 159 2.66 8.54 -12.58
N ASP A 160 2.89 9.80 -12.96
CA ASP A 160 2.93 10.19 -14.36
C ASP A 160 4.28 9.80 -14.98
N ARG A 161 4.30 8.64 -15.66
CA ARG A 161 5.42 8.28 -16.53
C ARG A 161 5.09 8.84 -17.89
N LYS A 162 6.07 9.44 -18.57
CA LYS A 162 5.95 10.10 -19.89
C LYS A 162 5.02 9.43 -20.93
N THR A 163 4.82 8.12 -20.85
CA THR A 163 3.96 7.33 -21.76
C THR A 163 2.74 6.68 -21.09
N THR A 164 2.65 6.61 -19.76
CA THR A 164 1.62 5.88 -19.01
C THR A 164 1.44 6.44 -17.60
N GLN A 165 0.19 6.53 -17.12
CA GLN A 165 -0.09 6.80 -15.71
C GLN A 165 -0.33 5.49 -14.96
N VAL A 166 0.27 5.34 -13.78
CA VAL A 166 0.12 4.15 -12.93
C VAL A 166 -0.40 4.59 -11.58
N ALA A 167 -1.47 3.96 -11.09
CA ALA A 167 -1.98 4.20 -9.74
C ALA A 167 -0.93 3.75 -8.70
N LEU A 168 -0.65 4.63 -7.74
CA LEU A 168 0.25 4.35 -6.62
C LEU A 168 -0.50 4.03 -5.33
N THR A 169 -1.66 4.66 -5.14
CA THR A 169 -2.58 4.39 -4.04
C THR A 169 -3.97 4.92 -4.39
N THR A 170 -4.97 4.30 -3.77
CA THR A 170 -6.37 4.69 -3.86
C THR A 170 -6.97 4.69 -2.45
N PHE A 171 -7.78 5.69 -2.13
CA PHE A 171 -8.51 5.75 -0.87
C PHE A 171 -9.79 6.57 -1.01
N ALA A 172 -10.71 6.39 -0.08
CA ALA A 172 -11.96 7.15 -0.04
C ALA A 172 -11.83 8.36 0.91
N ILE A 173 -12.50 9.45 0.56
CA ILE A 173 -12.70 10.60 1.45
C ILE A 173 -14.16 11.03 1.42
N GLN A 174 -14.61 11.71 2.45
CA GLN A 174 -15.83 12.49 2.43
C GLN A 174 -15.56 13.88 1.84
N THR A 175 -16.59 14.50 1.25
CA THR A 175 -16.48 15.83 0.65
C THR A 175 -15.91 16.88 1.62
N HIS A 176 -16.27 16.82 2.91
CA HIS A 176 -15.77 17.73 3.93
C HIS A 176 -14.28 17.54 4.29
N GLN A 177 -13.65 16.45 3.84
CA GLN A 177 -12.23 16.12 4.08
C GLN A 177 -11.30 16.56 2.93
N THR A 178 -11.83 17.29 1.94
CA THR A 178 -11.06 17.71 0.75
C THR A 178 -9.79 18.49 1.12
N ASP A 179 -9.85 19.40 2.10
CA ASP A 179 -8.68 20.21 2.50
C ASP A 179 -7.59 19.38 3.18
N ALA A 180 -7.99 18.39 4.00
CA ALA A 180 -7.07 17.44 4.62
C ALA A 180 -6.40 16.57 3.55
N MET A 181 -7.16 16.07 2.58
CA MET A 181 -6.64 15.31 1.45
C MET A 181 -5.66 16.13 0.59
N ILE A 182 -5.95 17.40 0.30
CA ILE A 182 -5.04 18.26 -0.46
C ILE A 182 -3.73 18.45 0.31
N SER A 183 -3.80 18.71 1.62
CA SER A 183 -2.61 18.87 2.47
C SER A 183 -1.76 17.59 2.50
N HIS A 184 -2.42 16.44 2.63
CA HIS A 184 -1.80 15.12 2.54
C HIS A 184 -1.11 14.91 1.19
N PHE A 185 -1.80 15.20 0.07
CA PHE A 185 -1.24 15.07 -1.27
C PHE A 185 -0.01 15.95 -1.50
N GLN A 186 -0.02 17.21 -1.04
CA GLN A 186 1.14 18.10 -1.22
C GLN A 186 2.38 17.60 -0.47
N ARG A 187 2.21 17.07 0.76
CA ARG A 187 3.29 16.44 1.53
C ARG A 187 3.90 15.27 0.76
N TYR A 188 3.05 14.39 0.22
CA TYR A 188 3.49 13.22 -0.54
C TYR A 188 4.15 13.60 -1.86
N LYS A 189 3.53 14.51 -2.63
CA LYS A 189 4.05 14.99 -3.91
C LYS A 189 5.44 15.60 -3.77
N HIS A 190 5.64 16.43 -2.76
CA HIS A 190 6.92 17.09 -2.52
C HIS A 190 8.04 16.07 -2.25
N ALA A 191 7.82 15.16 -1.29
CA ALA A 191 8.80 14.15 -0.93
C ALA A 191 9.08 13.15 -2.07
N CYS A 192 8.05 12.74 -2.81
CA CYS A 192 8.20 11.85 -3.97
C CYS A 192 9.02 12.51 -5.08
N LYS A 193 8.80 13.79 -5.37
CA LYS A 193 9.58 14.50 -6.38
C LYS A 193 11.04 14.64 -5.97
N GLU A 194 11.29 15.04 -4.71
CA GLU A 194 12.64 15.27 -4.21
C GLU A 194 13.47 13.99 -4.09
N ARG A 195 12.87 12.92 -3.55
CA ARG A 195 13.62 11.73 -3.12
C ARG A 195 13.50 10.53 -4.06
N LEU A 196 12.47 10.48 -4.91
CA LEU A 196 12.24 9.39 -5.86
C LEU A 196 12.25 9.85 -7.33
N ASP A 197 12.23 11.16 -7.59
CA ASP A 197 12.01 11.76 -8.91
C ASP A 197 10.70 11.29 -9.57
N ILE A 198 9.64 11.24 -8.77
CA ILE A 198 8.28 10.91 -9.23
C ILE A 198 7.44 12.17 -9.29
N ASP A 199 6.87 12.43 -10.47
CA ASP A 199 5.85 13.47 -10.64
C ASP A 199 4.48 12.91 -10.26
N LEU A 200 4.12 13.11 -9.00
CA LEU A 200 2.83 12.66 -8.46
C LEU A 200 1.69 13.57 -8.94
N SER A 201 0.65 12.96 -9.50
CA SER A 201 -0.60 13.64 -9.87
C SER A 201 -1.80 13.07 -9.10
N LEU A 202 -2.91 13.81 -9.10
CA LEU A 202 -4.09 13.58 -8.26
C LEU A 202 -5.34 13.50 -9.14
N ILE A 203 -6.14 12.45 -8.95
CA ILE A 203 -7.52 12.37 -9.43
C ILE A 203 -8.45 12.26 -8.22
N VAL A 204 -9.58 12.97 -8.28
CA VAL A 204 -10.68 12.88 -7.32
C VAL A 204 -11.97 12.67 -8.10
N GLN A 205 -12.69 11.59 -7.82
CA GLN A 205 -13.93 11.17 -8.49
C GLN A 205 -15.08 11.10 -7.50
#